data_AF-A0A2A8HPQ3-F1
#
_entry.id   AF-A0A2A8HPQ3-F1
#
_cell.length_a   1.000
_cell.length_b   1.000
_cell.length_c   1.000
_cell.angle_alpha   90.00
_cell.angle_beta   90.00
_cell.angle_gamma   90.00
#
_symmetry.space_group_name_H-M   'P 1'
#
loop_
_entity.id
_entity.type
_entity.pdbx_description
1 polymer ?
#
loop_
_entity_poly.entity_id
_entity_poly.type
_entity_poly.pdbx_seq_one_letter_code
_entity_poly.pdbx_strand_id
1 'polypeptide(L)'
;MNQAALIAWTSLYIAVGCMALICGALAAVATFLDLFQGKWRPSFATRLDIALALPKIWLRWQRNYLLGTPVIAFIALYFAYHVGFDVFWNIEPTG
;
A
#
# COMPACT_ATOMS: atom_id res chain seq x y z
N MET A 1 -2.66 22.93 14.79
CA MET A 1 -1.48 22.06 14.63
C MET A 1 -0.30 22.93 14.31
N ASN A 2 0.78 22.79 15.07
CA ASN A 2 1.97 23.61 14.86
C ASN A 2 2.69 23.21 13.56
N GLN A 3 3.62 24.05 13.11
CA GLN A 3 4.33 23.84 11.85
C GLN A 3 5.13 22.53 11.82
N ALA A 4 5.72 22.12 12.95
CA ALA A 4 6.48 20.89 13.06
C ALA A 4 5.60 19.64 12.84
N ALA A 5 4.43 19.59 13.46
CA ALA A 5 3.47 18.51 13.30
C ALA A 5 2.91 18.44 11.87
N LEU A 6 2.66 19.58 11.22
CA LEU A 6 2.26 19.64 9.80
C LEU A 6 3.32 19.05 8.88
N ILE A 7 4.59 19.41 9.09
CA ILE A 7 5.71 18.86 8.31
C ILE A 7 5.84 17.35 8.55
N ALA A 8 5.76 16.90 9.80
CA ALA A 8 5.88 15.48 10.17
C ALA A 8 4.79 14.62 9.50
N TRP A 9 3.52 15.01 9.62
CA TRP A 9 2.41 14.30 8.98
C TRP A 9 2.52 14.31 7.45
N THR A 10 2.78 15.47 6.85
CA THR A 10 2.89 15.59 5.39
C THR A 10 4.03 14.73 4.84
N SER A 11 5.18 14.74 5.49
CA SER A 11 6.34 13.92 5.10
C SER A 11 6.01 12.43 5.19
N LEU A 12 5.38 12.00 6.29
CA LEU A 12 4.98 10.61 6.49
C LEU A 12 3.99 10.17 5.41
N TYR A 13 2.95 10.96 5.12
CA TYR A 13 1.96 10.61 4.11
C TYR A 13 2.53 10.54 2.70
N ILE A 14 3.40 11.48 2.32
CA ILE A 14 4.05 11.45 1.00
C ILE A 14 4.92 10.20 0.89
N ALA A 15 5.77 9.93 1.88
CA ALA A 15 6.67 8.78 1.85
C ALA A 15 5.89 7.45 1.78
N VAL A 16 4.90 7.26 2.67
CA VAL A 16 4.05 6.07 2.68
C VAL A 16 3.27 5.94 1.38
N GLY A 17 2.73 7.04 0.85
CA GLY A 17 2.03 7.07 -0.43
C GLY A 17 2.90 6.63 -1.60
N CYS A 18 4.12 7.15 -1.71
CA CYS A 18 5.08 6.75 -2.74
C CYS A 18 5.41 5.25 -2.64
N MET A 19 5.70 4.75 -1.43
CA MET A 19 6.00 3.34 -1.22
C MET A 19 4.79 2.44 -1.55
N ALA A 20 3.58 2.86 -1.17
CA ALA A 20 2.34 2.16 -1.49
C ALA A 20 2.10 2.10 -3.02
N LEU A 21 2.33 3.20 -3.74
CA LEU A 21 2.19 3.22 -5.20
C LEU A 21 3.20 2.29 -5.88
N ILE A 22 4.47 2.31 -5.45
CA ILE A 22 5.49 1.40 -5.96
C ILE A 22 5.11 -0.05 -5.67
N CYS A 23 4.71 -0.36 -4.44
CA CYS A 23 4.29 -1.70 -4.06
C CYS A 23 3.07 -2.16 -4.85
N GLY A 24 2.09 -1.28 -5.10
CA GLY A 24 0.91 -1.56 -5.90
C GLY A 24 1.26 -1.86 -7.36
N ALA A 25 2.18 -1.07 -7.94
CA ALA A 25 2.68 -1.29 -9.30
C ALA A 25 3.43 -2.61 -9.43
N LEU A 26 4.34 -2.92 -8.49
CA LEU A 26 5.06 -4.19 -8.47
C LEU A 26 4.13 -5.38 -8.26
N ALA A 27 3.12 -5.26 -7.39
CA ALA A 27 2.11 -6.29 -7.18
C ALA A 27 1.26 -6.51 -8.44
N ALA A 28 0.98 -5.45 -9.21
CA ALA A 28 0.28 -5.55 -10.50
C ALA A 28 1.14 -6.30 -11.52
N VAL A 29 2.42 -5.95 -11.64
CA VAL A 29 3.38 -6.68 -12.50
C VAL A 29 3.48 -8.15 -12.09
N ALA A 30 3.61 -8.46 -10.80
CA ALA A 30 3.65 -9.84 -10.31
C ALA A 30 2.37 -10.61 -10.64
N THR A 31 1.21 -9.99 -10.46
CA THR A 31 -0.09 -10.59 -10.80
C THR A 31 -0.23 -10.84 -12.30
N PHE A 32 0.25 -9.91 -13.12
CA PHE A 32 0.30 -10.06 -14.57
C PHE A 32 1.24 -11.19 -14.97
N LEU A 33 2.45 -11.26 -14.41
CA LEU A 33 3.39 -12.35 -14.67
C LEU A 33 2.82 -13.72 -14.27
N ASP A 34 2.11 -13.81 -13.14
CA ASP A 34 1.41 -15.03 -12.72
C ASP A 34 0.38 -15.49 -13.75
N LEU A 35 -0.39 -14.54 -14.32
CA LEU A 35 -1.36 -14.79 -15.39
C LEU A 35 -0.66 -15.22 -16.69
N PHE A 36 0.38 -14.52 -17.12
CA PHE A 36 1.08 -14.80 -18.38
C PHE A 36 1.82 -16.13 -18.34
N GLN A 37 2.55 -16.41 -17.25
CA GLN A 37 3.31 -17.64 -17.06
C GLN A 37 2.42 -18.85 -16.73
N GLY A 38 1.12 -18.63 -16.50
CA GLY A 38 0.17 -19.70 -16.18
C GLY A 38 0.32 -20.27 -14.77
N LYS A 39 1.07 -19.61 -13.88
CA LYS A 39 1.18 -19.98 -12.46
C LYS A 39 -0.17 -19.91 -11.76
N TRP A 40 -1.02 -18.97 -12.17
CA TRP A 40 -2.38 -18.81 -11.68
C TRP A 40 -3.25 -18.16 -12.75
N ARG A 41 -4.47 -18.68 -12.98
CA ARG A 41 -5.47 -18.09 -13.88
C ARG A 41 -6.88 -18.35 -13.34
N PRO A 42 -7.83 -17.39 -13.44
CA PRO A 42 -9.22 -17.66 -13.15
C PRO A 42 -9.81 -18.63 -14.20
N SER A 43 -10.75 -19.49 -13.78
CA SER A 43 -11.59 -20.26 -14.71
C SER A 43 -12.41 -19.31 -15.57
N PHE A 44 -12.68 -19.71 -16.83
CA PHE A 44 -13.60 -19.04 -17.74
C PHE A 44 -14.65 -20.01 -18.31
N ALA A 45 -14.86 -21.15 -17.64
CA ALA A 45 -15.71 -22.23 -18.14
C ALA A 45 -17.21 -21.89 -18.09
N THR A 46 -17.62 -20.99 -17.21
CA THR A 46 -19.03 -20.66 -16.97
C THR A 46 -19.28 -19.15 -16.98
N ARG A 47 -20.54 -18.73 -17.17
CA ARG A 47 -20.92 -17.30 -17.08
C ARG A 47 -20.61 -16.71 -15.70
N LEU A 48 -20.76 -17.51 -14.65
CA LEU A 48 -20.45 -17.14 -13.28
C LEU A 48 -18.94 -16.97 -13.08
N ASP A 49 -18.14 -17.85 -13.69
CA ASP A 49 -16.68 -17.73 -13.70
C ASP A 49 -16.19 -16.44 -14.37
N ILE A 50 -16.80 -16.06 -15.50
CA ILE A 50 -16.50 -14.80 -16.19
C ILE A 50 -16.86 -13.61 -15.30
N ALA A 51 -18.04 -13.62 -14.68
CA ALA A 51 -18.47 -12.56 -13.77
C ALA A 51 -17.54 -12.43 -12.54
N LEU A 52 -16.98 -13.55 -12.07
CA LEU A 52 -16.04 -13.57 -10.95
C LEU A 52 -14.57 -13.39 -11.34
N ALA A 53 -14.23 -13.30 -12.63
CA ALA A 53 -12.84 -13.21 -13.07
C ALA A 53 -12.17 -11.91 -12.55
N LEU A 54 -12.87 -10.78 -12.68
CA LEU A 54 -12.38 -9.48 -12.20
C LEU A 54 -12.14 -9.47 -10.68
N PRO A 55 -13.10 -9.85 -9.81
CA PRO A 55 -12.86 -9.87 -8.38
C PRO A 55 -11.79 -10.90 -7.98
N LYS A 56 -11.66 -12.04 -8.67
CA LYS A 56 -10.57 -13.00 -8.42
C LYS A 56 -9.19 -12.39 -8.74
N ILE A 57 -9.06 -11.68 -9.87
CA ILE A 57 -7.81 -10.99 -10.25
C ILE A 57 -7.49 -9.88 -9.25
N TRP A 58 -8.49 -9.10 -8.83
CA TRP A 58 -8.34 -8.08 -7.80
C TRP A 58 -7.84 -8.67 -6.47
N LEU A 59 -8.42 -9.77 -6.01
CA LEU A 59 -7.99 -10.45 -4.78
C LEU A 59 -6.56 -11.00 -4.91
N ARG A 60 -6.17 -11.49 -6.09
CA ARG A 60 -4.80 -11.93 -6.34
C ARG A 60 -3.83 -10.75 -6.24
N TRP A 61 -4.17 -9.62 -6.84
CA TRP A 61 -3.40 -8.39 -6.74
C TRP A 61 -3.29 -7.89 -5.29
N GLN A 62 -4.40 -7.86 -4.55
CA GLN A 62 -4.43 -7.49 -3.13
C GLN A 62 -3.51 -8.38 -2.30
N ARG A 63 -3.52 -9.70 -2.52
CA ARG A 63 -2.60 -10.61 -1.84
C ARG A 63 -1.14 -10.27 -2.12
N ASN A 64 -0.79 -10.02 -3.39
CA ASN A 64 0.57 -9.66 -3.77
C ASN A 64 0.99 -8.29 -3.20
N TYR A 65 0.05 -7.34 -3.11
CA TYR A 65 0.26 -6.02 -2.51
C TYR A 65 0.52 -6.12 -1.00
N LEU A 66 -0.29 -6.93 -0.28
CA LEU A 66 -0.17 -7.10 1.17
C LEU A 66 1.14 -7.74 1.61
N LEU A 67 1.86 -8.42 0.72
CA LEU A 67 3.22 -8.91 1.01
C LEU A 67 4.21 -7.77 1.24
N GLY A 68 4.02 -6.60 0.62
CA GLY A 68 4.88 -5.43 0.82
C GLY A 68 4.46 -4.54 1.99
N THR A 69 3.21 -4.65 2.45
CA THR A 69 2.67 -3.83 3.55
C THR A 69 3.50 -3.85 4.84
N PRO A 70 4.05 -5.00 5.31
CA PRO A 70 4.88 -5.03 6.51
C PRO A 70 6.12 -4.13 6.42
N VAL A 71 6.75 -4.05 5.24
CA VAL A 71 7.93 -3.21 5.03
C VAL A 71 7.56 -1.73 5.07
N ILE A 72 6.46 -1.35 4.42
CA ILE A 72 5.95 0.03 4.44
C ILE A 72 5.61 0.46 5.88
N ALA A 73 4.94 -0.42 6.63
CA ALA A 73 4.60 -0.18 8.03
C ALA A 73 5.84 -0.04 8.92
N PHE A 74 6.86 -0.89 8.71
CA PHE A 74 8.11 -0.80 9.44
C PHE A 74 8.84 0.52 9.18
N ILE A 75 8.95 0.94 7.92
CA ILE A 75 9.59 2.22 7.56
C ILE A 75 8.80 3.41 8.14
N ALA A 76 7.47 3.36 8.08
CA ALA A 76 6.62 4.40 8.66
C ALA A 76 6.83 4.53 10.18
N LEU A 77 6.88 3.41 10.90
CA LEU A 77 7.13 3.39 12.34
C LEU A 77 8.56 3.84 12.68
N TYR A 78 9.55 3.42 11.90
CA TYR A 78 10.93 3.86 12.08
C TYR A 78 11.09 5.36 11.85
N PHE A 79 10.43 5.91 10.82
CA PHE A 79 10.40 7.35 10.57
C PHE A 79 9.71 8.11 11.70
N ALA A 80 8.56 7.63 12.17
CA ALA A 80 7.85 8.25 13.29
C ALA A 80 8.68 8.21 14.58
N TYR A 81 9.39 7.11 14.84
CA TYR A 81 10.34 6.99 15.94
C TYR A 81 11.50 7.99 15.81
N HIS A 82 12.06 8.15 14.61
CA HIS A 82 13.15 9.09 14.35
C HIS A 82 12.74 10.56 14.54
N VAL A 83 11.54 10.92 14.12
CA VAL A 83 10.98 12.27 14.29
C VAL A 83 10.52 12.54 15.73
N GLY A 84 10.09 11.51 16.45
CA GLY A 84 9.44 11.61 17.75
C GLY A 84 7.91 11.55 17.60
N PHE A 85 7.28 10.54 18.20
CA PHE A 85 5.83 10.36 18.11
C PHE A 85 5.03 11.54 18.70
N ASP A 86 5.59 12.23 19.69
CA ASP A 86 5.02 13.41 20.33
C ASP A 86 4.87 14.59 19.35
N VAL A 87 5.81 14.73 18.40
CA VAL A 87 5.77 15.79 17.38
C VAL A 87 4.51 15.69 16.53
N PHE A 88 4.05 14.49 16.21
CA PHE A 88 2.82 14.27 15.44
C PHE A 88 1.56 14.68 16.20
N TRP A 89 1.62 14.72 17.54
CA TRP A 89 0.48 15.06 18.40
C TRP A 89 0.49 16.50 18.88
N ASN A 90 1.45 17.31 18.46
CA ASN A 90 1.54 18.72 18.84
C ASN A 90 0.55 19.58 18.00
N ILE A 91 -0.72 19.44 18.35
CA ILE A 91 -1.85 20.09 17.66
C ILE A 91 -2.11 21.53 18.12
N GLU A 92 -1.41 22.03 19.14
CA GLU A 92 -1.55 23.39 19.62
C GLU A 92 -1.26 24.40 18.49
N PRO A 93 -2.12 25.42 18.29
CA PRO A 93 -1.82 26.51 17.38
C PRO A 93 -0.62 27.29 17.93
N THR A 94 0.39 27.53 17.10
CA THR A 94 1.42 28.52 17.42
C THR A 94 0.75 29.88 17.50
N GLY A 95 0.62 30.41 18.72
CA GLY A 95 0.27 31.81 18.97
C GLY A 95 1.41 32.73 18.60
#